data_AF-A0A4U3MF12-F1
#
_entry.id   AF-A0A4U3MF12-F1
#
_cell.length_a   1.000
_cell.length_b   1.000
_cell.length_c   1.000
_cell.angle_alpha   90.00
_cell.angle_beta   90.00
_cell.angle_gamma   90.00
#
_symmetry.space_group_name_H-M   'P 1'
#
loop_
_entity.id
_entity.type
_entity.pdbx_description
1 polymer ?
#
loop_
_entity_poly.entity_id
_entity_poly.type
_entity_poly.pdbx_seq_one_letter_code
_entity_poly.pdbx_strand_id
1 'polypeptide(L)'
;MTLTELTSSFTLTGVPRDVVTTAAPVTMRVTTNNFAGYTVTVQPTTPNLLPSIAGSTDVIPASLLEVSGPAQVGTFTPLNPGTPVVVDTKPSASASTGDVIANNYRITIPFVRPDIYRGTLNYIATTL
;
A
#
# COMPACT_ATOMS: atom_id res chain seq x y z
N MET A 1 2.59 -0.36 -21.18
CA MET A 1 2.95 -0.01 -19.78
C MET A 1 3.05 -1.28 -18.97
N THR A 2 4.01 -1.36 -18.04
CA THR A 2 4.20 -2.49 -17.11
C THR A 2 4.50 -1.98 -15.70
N LEU A 3 4.11 -2.78 -14.71
CA LEU A 3 4.48 -2.63 -13.30
C LEU A 3 5.20 -3.91 -12.87
N THR A 4 6.46 -3.79 -12.45
CA THR A 4 7.34 -4.91 -12.06
C THR A 4 8.03 -4.62 -10.73
N GLU A 5 8.83 -5.57 -10.22
CA GLU A 5 9.63 -5.39 -8.98
C GLU A 5 8.80 -4.99 -7.75
N LEU A 6 7.50 -5.30 -7.76
CA LEU A 6 6.61 -5.02 -6.64
C LEU A 6 7.04 -5.86 -5.44
N THR A 7 7.30 -5.22 -4.29
CA THR A 7 7.49 -5.93 -3.03
C THR A 7 6.25 -6.79 -2.75
N SER A 8 6.43 -8.10 -2.72
CA SER A 8 5.31 -9.06 -2.70
C SER A 8 4.56 -9.10 -1.37
N SER A 9 5.24 -8.78 -0.26
CA SER A 9 4.65 -8.69 1.07
C SER A 9 5.55 -7.89 2.01
N PHE A 10 4.96 -7.35 3.08
CA PHE A 10 5.65 -6.70 4.17
C PHE A 10 4.92 -7.01 5.49
N THR A 11 5.53 -6.69 6.62
CA THR A 11 4.95 -6.94 7.95
C THR A 11 5.11 -5.71 8.82
N LEU A 12 4.08 -5.45 9.63
CA LEU A 12 4.04 -4.41 10.65
C LEU A 12 3.82 -5.13 11.99
N THR A 13 4.73 -4.91 12.95
CA THR A 13 4.73 -5.63 14.23
C THR A 13 4.72 -4.64 15.38
N GLY A 14 3.79 -4.81 16.31
CA GLY A 14 3.66 -4.02 17.52
C GLY A 14 2.60 -4.60 18.44
N VAL A 15 2.41 -3.96 19.59
CA VAL A 15 1.34 -4.30 20.54
C VAL A 15 0.10 -3.44 20.30
N PRO A 16 -1.07 -3.81 20.85
CA PRO A 16 -2.25 -2.95 20.79
C PRO A 16 -1.96 -1.50 21.18
N ARG A 17 -2.50 -0.57 20.37
CA ARG A 17 -2.34 0.89 20.42
C ARG A 17 -1.01 1.44 19.89
N ASP A 18 -0.06 0.58 19.50
CA ASP A 18 1.14 1.05 18.82
C ASP A 18 0.79 1.64 17.46
N VAL A 19 1.51 2.72 17.12
CA VAL A 19 1.59 3.22 15.76
C VAL A 19 2.89 2.70 15.17
N VAL A 20 2.78 1.79 14.22
CA VAL A 20 3.94 1.12 13.62
C VAL A 20 4.07 1.52 12.17
N THR A 21 5.31 1.76 11.72
CA THR A 21 5.64 2.15 10.35
C THR A 21 6.58 1.12 9.74
N THR A 22 6.49 0.90 8.43
CA THR A 22 7.38 0.00 7.69
C THR A 22 8.84 0.41 7.87
N ALA A 23 9.69 -0.56 8.23
CA ALA A 23 11.14 -0.35 8.32
C ALA A 23 11.81 -0.21 6.94
N ALA A 24 11.24 -0.88 5.92
CA ALA A 24 11.64 -0.77 4.53
C ALA A 24 10.41 -0.44 3.67
N PRO A 25 10.50 0.50 2.71
CA PRO A 25 9.37 0.87 1.88
C PRO A 25 8.98 -0.28 0.95
N VAL A 26 7.69 -0.32 0.59
CA VAL A 26 7.19 -1.14 -0.51
C VAL A 26 7.56 -0.46 -1.82
N THR A 27 8.36 -1.14 -2.63
CA THR A 27 8.86 -0.62 -3.90
C THR A 27 8.18 -1.27 -5.09
N MET A 28 8.12 -0.56 -6.21
CA MET A 28 7.77 -1.11 -7.52
C MET A 28 8.46 -0.29 -8.62
N ARG A 29 8.52 -0.86 -9.82
CA ARG A 29 9.03 -0.19 -11.03
C ARG A 29 7.92 -0.06 -12.05
N VAL A 30 7.69 1.16 -12.55
CA VAL A 30 6.76 1.43 -13.65
C VAL A 30 7.55 1.74 -14.92
N THR A 31 7.18 1.09 -16.02
CA THR A 31 7.74 1.38 -17.35
C THR A 31 6.63 1.72 -18.32
N THR A 32 6.71 2.90 -18.94
CA THR A 32 5.75 3.37 -19.95
C THR A 32 6.41 4.37 -20.90
N ASN A 33 6.05 4.29 -22.17
CA ASN A 33 6.46 5.25 -23.21
C ASN A 33 5.36 6.29 -23.52
N ASN A 34 4.27 6.32 -22.73
CA ASN A 34 3.20 7.29 -22.94
C ASN A 34 3.66 8.70 -22.53
N PHE A 35 3.71 9.62 -23.48
CA PHE A 35 4.12 11.00 -23.25
C PHE A 35 3.13 11.80 -22.39
N ALA A 36 1.85 11.40 -22.35
CA ALA A 36 0.86 12.02 -21.46
C ALA A 36 1.09 11.64 -19.98
N GLY A 37 1.79 10.52 -19.73
CA GLY A 37 2.19 10.09 -18.39
C GLY A 37 1.46 8.86 -17.86
N TYR A 38 1.52 8.70 -16.53
CA TYR A 38 0.87 7.63 -15.80
C TYR A 38 0.51 8.04 -14.36
N THR A 39 -0.38 7.25 -13.76
CA THR A 39 -0.74 7.31 -12.35
C THR A 39 -0.66 5.90 -11.76
N VAL A 40 -0.20 5.80 -10.51
CA VAL A 40 -0.24 4.56 -9.72
C VAL A 40 -1.16 4.76 -8.54
N THR A 41 -2.07 3.80 -8.36
CA THR A 41 -2.98 3.75 -7.22
C THR A 41 -2.79 2.49 -6.39
N VAL A 42 -3.15 2.57 -5.12
CA VAL A 42 -3.20 1.43 -4.20
C VAL A 42 -4.53 1.40 -3.46
N GLN A 43 -5.05 0.19 -3.21
CA GLN A 43 -6.20 -0.02 -2.33
C GLN A 43 -6.19 -1.42 -1.70
N PRO A 44 -6.83 -1.61 -0.55
CA PRO A 44 -7.11 -2.94 -0.02
C PRO A 44 -8.13 -3.66 -0.89
N THR A 45 -8.00 -4.98 -1.03
CA THR A 45 -9.02 -5.81 -1.69
C THR A 45 -10.19 -6.18 -0.78
N THR A 46 -9.97 -6.15 0.54
CA THR A 46 -10.95 -6.50 1.57
C THR A 46 -11.03 -5.42 2.66
N PRO A 47 -12.19 -5.25 3.32
CA PRO A 47 -12.36 -4.24 4.38
C PRO A 47 -11.59 -4.54 5.65
N ASN A 48 -11.18 -5.79 5.85
CA ASN A 48 -10.53 -6.25 7.07
C ASN A 48 -9.30 -7.09 6.74
N LEU A 49 -8.28 -6.96 7.58
CA LEU A 49 -7.21 -7.94 7.73
C LEU A 49 -7.73 -9.05 8.66
N LEU A 50 -7.55 -10.29 8.23
CA LEU A 50 -8.11 -11.46 8.89
C LEU A 50 -7.06 -12.19 9.74
N PRO A 51 -7.45 -12.69 10.91
CA PRO A 51 -6.57 -13.46 11.79
C PRO A 51 -6.13 -14.78 11.12
N SER A 52 -4.96 -15.27 11.49
CA SER A 52 -4.46 -16.58 11.04
C SER A 52 -4.97 -17.72 11.95
N ILE A 53 -5.34 -17.41 13.20
CA ILE A 53 -5.93 -18.37 14.14
C ILE A 53 -7.36 -18.72 13.68
N ALA A 54 -7.57 -20.00 13.41
CA ALA A 54 -8.89 -20.53 13.04
C ALA A 54 -9.92 -20.28 14.14
N GLY A 55 -11.11 -19.80 13.76
CA GLY A 55 -12.22 -19.53 14.68
C GLY A 55 -12.12 -18.21 15.44
N SER A 56 -11.07 -17.41 15.24
CA SER A 56 -11.02 -16.05 15.75
C SER A 56 -12.00 -15.15 14.98
N THR A 57 -12.76 -14.34 15.72
CA THR A 57 -13.67 -13.32 15.16
C THR A 57 -13.07 -11.92 15.16
N ASP A 58 -11.89 -11.75 15.75
CA ASP A 58 -11.21 -10.47 15.80
C ASP A 58 -10.73 -10.08 14.40
N VAL A 59 -10.86 -8.81 14.03
CA VAL A 59 -10.42 -8.29 12.74
C VAL A 59 -9.75 -6.93 12.92
N ILE A 60 -8.83 -6.60 12.02
CA ILE A 60 -8.24 -5.26 11.94
C ILE A 60 -8.83 -4.58 10.70
N PRO A 61 -9.57 -3.46 10.81
CA PRO A 61 -10.06 -2.73 9.65
C PRO A 61 -8.89 -2.28 8.77
N ALA A 62 -9.00 -2.51 7.46
CA ALA A 62 -8.00 -2.05 6.49
C ALA A 62 -7.87 -0.52 6.46
N SER A 63 -8.92 0.19 6.87
CA SER A 63 -8.94 1.66 7.04
C SER A 63 -7.96 2.19 8.10
N LEU A 64 -7.47 1.33 8.99
CA LEU A 64 -6.39 1.69 9.92
C LEU A 64 -5.01 1.68 9.25
N LEU A 65 -4.86 0.98 8.12
CA LEU A 65 -3.65 0.99 7.32
C LEU A 65 -3.61 2.28 6.48
N GLU A 66 -2.51 3.01 6.60
CA GLU A 66 -2.27 4.25 5.88
C GLU A 66 -1.04 4.10 4.98
N VAL A 67 -1.05 4.79 3.84
CA VAL A 67 0.06 4.81 2.89
C VAL A 67 0.67 6.21 2.78
N SER A 68 1.98 6.27 2.58
CA SER A 68 2.72 7.49 2.24
C SER A 68 3.62 7.19 1.04
N GLY A 69 3.15 7.54 -0.15
CA GLY A 69 3.92 7.53 -1.40
C GLY A 69 4.38 8.93 -1.82
N PRO A 70 5.05 9.05 -2.98
CA PRO A 70 5.46 10.35 -3.54
C PRO A 70 4.33 11.39 -3.58
N ALA A 71 3.11 10.98 -3.94
CA ALA A 71 1.94 11.87 -4.03
C ALA A 71 1.44 12.38 -2.66
N GLN A 72 1.83 11.75 -1.55
CA GLN A 72 1.42 12.15 -0.19
C GLN A 72 2.37 13.14 0.47
N VAL A 73 3.56 13.40 -0.10
CA VAL A 73 4.51 14.44 0.38
C VAL A 73 4.81 14.32 1.89
N GLY A 74 5.06 13.10 2.37
CA GLY A 74 5.39 12.81 3.77
C GLY A 74 4.19 12.71 4.72
N THR A 75 2.97 12.88 4.23
CA THR A 75 1.74 12.59 5.00
C THR A 75 1.31 11.13 4.81
N PHE A 76 0.44 10.64 5.69
CA PHE A 76 -0.13 9.29 5.60
C PHE A 76 -1.62 9.39 5.33
N THR A 77 -2.08 8.67 4.31
CA THR A 77 -3.48 8.65 3.87
C THR A 77 -4.09 7.28 4.16
N PRO A 78 -5.24 7.20 4.86
CA PRO A 78 -5.95 5.95 5.12
C PRO A 78 -6.37 5.21 3.85
N LEU A 79 -6.31 3.88 3.89
CA LEU A 79 -6.71 3.02 2.78
C LEU A 79 -8.07 2.39 3.02
N ASN A 80 -9.03 2.63 2.12
CA ASN A 80 -10.34 1.98 2.18
C ASN A 80 -10.59 1.16 0.90
N PRO A 81 -11.22 -0.02 0.99
CA PRO A 81 -11.62 -0.77 -0.20
C PRO A 81 -12.59 0.05 -1.06
N GLY A 82 -12.40 0.00 -2.37
CA GLY A 82 -13.25 0.72 -3.32
C GLY A 82 -12.91 2.20 -3.47
N THR A 83 -11.98 2.75 -2.69
CA THR A 83 -11.46 4.11 -2.86
C THR A 83 -9.94 4.06 -3.08
N PRO A 84 -9.48 3.90 -4.34
CA PRO A 84 -8.06 3.92 -4.66
C PRO A 84 -7.38 5.22 -4.22
N VAL A 85 -6.24 5.09 -3.55
CA VAL A 85 -5.36 6.23 -3.23
C VAL A 85 -4.28 6.32 -4.29
N VAL A 86 -4.14 7.48 -4.93
CA VAL A 86 -3.03 7.78 -5.84
C VAL A 86 -1.75 7.90 -5.01
N VAL A 87 -0.77 7.05 -5.27
CA VAL A 87 0.53 7.07 -4.56
C VAL A 87 1.64 7.73 -5.36
N ASP A 88 1.52 7.73 -6.69
CA ASP A 88 2.44 8.43 -7.59
C ASP A 88 1.71 8.87 -8.85
N THR A 89 2.16 9.97 -9.43
CA THR A 89 1.71 10.46 -10.72
C THR A 89 2.85 11.17 -11.42
N LYS A 90 3.00 10.90 -12.72
CA LYS A 90 4.04 11.51 -13.53
C LYS A 90 3.44 11.98 -14.85
N PRO A 91 3.54 13.29 -15.20
CA PRO A 91 2.97 13.85 -16.43
C PRO A 91 3.91 13.67 -17.63
N SER A 92 4.58 12.52 -17.73
CA SER A 92 5.51 12.19 -18.83
C SER A 92 5.79 10.69 -18.87
N ALA A 93 6.38 10.23 -19.96
CA ALA A 93 6.88 8.86 -20.07
C ALA A 93 7.85 8.52 -18.91
N SER A 94 7.98 7.24 -18.61
CA SER A 94 8.96 6.81 -17.61
C SER A 94 10.38 7.04 -18.11
N ALA A 95 11.35 7.04 -17.19
CA ALA A 95 12.75 6.91 -17.60
C ALA A 95 12.97 5.63 -18.44
N SER A 96 14.07 5.57 -19.20
CA SER A 96 14.40 4.42 -20.05
C SER A 96 14.56 3.12 -19.25
N THR A 97 14.97 3.21 -17.98
CA THR A 97 15.06 2.10 -17.03
C THR A 97 13.79 1.90 -16.20
N GLY A 98 12.71 2.62 -16.51
CA GLY A 98 11.52 2.73 -15.66
C GLY A 98 11.74 3.63 -14.44
N ASP A 99 10.63 4.01 -13.81
CA ASP A 99 10.60 4.82 -12.59
C ASP A 99 10.39 3.92 -11.37
N VAL A 100 11.22 4.10 -10.34
CA VAL A 100 11.08 3.38 -9.07
C VAL A 100 10.25 4.20 -8.11
N ILE A 101 9.18 3.60 -7.60
CA ILE A 101 8.24 4.22 -6.66
C ILE A 101 8.39 3.49 -5.32
N ALA A 102 8.44 4.25 -4.24
CA ALA A 102 8.57 3.73 -2.87
C ALA A 102 7.43 4.26 -1.99
N ASN A 103 6.75 3.36 -1.30
CA ASN A 103 5.64 3.69 -0.41
C ASN A 103 5.93 3.19 1.00
N ASN A 104 5.80 4.07 1.98
CA ASN A 104 5.79 3.68 3.38
C ASN A 104 4.37 3.37 3.83
N TYR A 105 4.25 2.46 4.78
CA TYR A 105 2.97 2.11 5.40
C TYR A 105 3.01 2.32 6.89
N ARG A 106 1.88 2.75 7.44
CA ARG A 106 1.69 2.91 8.88
C ARG A 106 0.35 2.32 9.29
N ILE A 107 0.28 1.73 10.47
CA ILE A 107 -0.99 1.28 11.05
C ILE A 107 -1.00 1.57 12.54
N THR A 108 -2.16 1.99 13.05
CA THR A 108 -2.44 1.97 14.48
C THR A 108 -3.05 0.62 14.83
N ILE A 109 -2.36 -0.20 15.63
CA ILE A 109 -2.82 -1.55 15.95
C ILE A 109 -4.01 -1.45 16.92
N PRO A 110 -5.21 -1.96 16.57
CA PRO A 110 -6.35 -1.93 17.48
C PRO A 110 -6.18 -2.96 18.62
N PHE A 111 -7.06 -2.90 19.61
CA PHE A 111 -7.10 -3.91 20.67
C PHE A 111 -7.74 -5.20 20.15
N VAL A 112 -6.90 -6.14 19.72
CA VAL A 112 -7.26 -7.47 19.20
C VAL A 112 -6.37 -8.53 19.84
N ARG A 113 -6.76 -9.81 19.76
CA ARG A 113 -5.90 -10.91 20.24
C ARG A 113 -4.54 -10.92 19.52
N PRO A 114 -3.46 -11.33 20.20
CA PRO A 114 -2.17 -11.55 19.55
C PRO A 114 -2.30 -12.60 18.44
N ASP A 115 -2.05 -12.20 17.19
CA ASP A 115 -2.08 -13.04 16.01
C ASP A 115 -1.39 -12.33 14.83
N ILE A 116 -1.27 -13.02 13.69
CA ILE A 116 -0.92 -12.46 12.39
C ILE A 116 -2.22 -12.16 11.64
N TYR A 117 -2.48 -10.87 11.43
CA TYR A 117 -3.61 -10.40 10.62
C TYR A 117 -3.15 -10.11 9.18
N ARG A 118 -3.84 -10.70 8.19
CA ARG A 118 -3.44 -10.64 6.78
C ARG A 118 -4.49 -9.96 5.92
N GLY A 119 -4.04 -9.17 4.96
CA GLY A 119 -4.86 -8.60 3.90
C GLY A 119 -4.04 -8.48 2.61
N THR A 120 -4.70 -8.12 1.52
CA THR A 120 -4.05 -7.92 0.22
C THR A 120 -4.26 -6.48 -0.24
N LEU A 121 -3.19 -5.88 -0.76
CA LEU A 121 -3.24 -4.60 -1.45
C LEU A 121 -3.16 -4.84 -2.95
N ASN A 122 -3.98 -4.12 -3.71
CA ASN A 122 -3.91 -4.09 -5.15
C ASN A 122 -3.25 -2.79 -5.61
N TYR A 123 -2.24 -2.91 -6.45
CA TYR A 123 -1.56 -1.79 -7.10
C TYR A 123 -1.95 -1.75 -8.57
N ILE A 124 -2.43 -0.59 -9.02
CA ILE A 124 -2.86 -0.38 -10.40
C ILE A 124 -2.10 0.81 -10.96
N ALA A 125 -1.27 0.56 -11.98
CA ALA A 125 -0.75 1.60 -12.85
C ALA A 125 -1.71 1.82 -14.02
N THR A 126 -1.94 3.08 -14.40
CA THR A 126 -2.77 3.47 -15.55
C THR A 126 -2.07 4.58 -16.31
N THR A 127 -2.06 4.51 -17.64
CA THR A 127 -1.59 5.60 -18.51
C THR A 127 -2.58 6.76 -18.52
N LEU A 128 -2.09 8.00 -18.62
CA LEU A 128 -2.91 9.20 -18.76
C LEU A 128 -3.33 9.48 -20.21
#